data_AF-A0A849H525-F1
#
_entry.id   AF-A0A849H525-F1
#
_cell.length_a   1.000
_cell.length_b   1.000
_cell.length_c   1.000
_cell.angle_alpha   90.00
_cell.angle_beta   90.00
_cell.angle_gamma   90.00
#
_symmetry.space_group_name_H-M   'P 1'
#
loop_
_entity.id
_entity.type
_entity.pdbx_description
1 polymer ?
#
loop_
_entity_poly.entity_id
_entity_poly.type
_entity_poly.pdbx_seq_one_letter_code
_entity_poly.pdbx_strand_id
1 'polypeptide(L)'
;MRLSLSKVLMLSAALALVPATVNAQPDLPLPSAGDPSCFLGLTYPGMSMNFDWCWGSYAGNNTQHLSAILGELNTFDPGTWTALETVNVGGTGAYFSQVPGAVQGTLMFSPMVGPFAIALKGSQRFSFFYYANTGGGAVSSVPFNMAGVSIPNPAGNLNALSHATLYSAGSVVPEPSTVILLGTGLLGLFGVEYRRRKKKA
;
A
#
# COMPACT_ATOMS: atom_id res chain seq x y z
N MET A 1 -30.18 -71.69 -2.65
CA MET A 1 -29.61 -71.42 -1.31
C MET A 1 -29.31 -69.91 -1.24
N ARG A 2 -30.01 -69.19 -0.36
CA ARG A 2 -30.00 -67.71 -0.26
C ARG A 2 -28.81 -67.25 0.60
N LEU A 3 -28.04 -66.27 0.14
CA LEU A 3 -27.07 -65.48 0.93
C LEU A 3 -27.16 -64.03 0.40
N SER A 4 -28.08 -63.24 0.93
CA SER A 4 -27.92 -62.30 2.06
C SER A 4 -27.06 -61.08 1.73
N LEU A 5 -27.75 -60.07 1.19
CA LEU A 5 -27.49 -58.64 1.34
C LEU A 5 -27.08 -58.32 2.79
N SER A 6 -25.90 -57.76 3.01
CA SER A 6 -25.57 -56.81 4.10
C SER A 6 -24.07 -56.75 4.29
N LYS A 7 -23.43 -55.68 3.79
CA LYS A 7 -22.23 -55.07 4.37
C LYS A 7 -22.01 -53.71 3.72
N VAL A 8 -22.79 -52.76 4.22
CA VAL A 8 -22.42 -51.36 4.29
C VAL A 8 -21.19 -51.28 5.18
N LEU A 9 -20.07 -50.76 4.68
CA LEU A 9 -19.05 -50.18 5.54
C LEU A 9 -18.75 -48.77 5.03
N MET A 10 -19.21 -47.81 5.83
CA MET A 10 -19.00 -46.39 5.66
C MET A 10 -17.51 -46.06 5.60
N LEU A 11 -17.11 -45.33 4.57
CA LEU A 11 -15.79 -44.70 4.49
C LEU A 11 -15.89 -43.34 5.21
N SER A 12 -15.42 -43.29 6.45
CA SER A 12 -15.35 -42.07 7.25
C SER A 12 -14.25 -41.16 6.70
N ALA A 13 -14.63 -40.07 6.04
CA ALA A 13 -13.72 -38.98 5.70
C ALA A 13 -13.36 -38.22 7.00
N ALA A 14 -12.23 -38.57 7.60
CA ALA A 14 -11.63 -37.79 8.68
C ALA A 14 -11.04 -36.51 8.09
N LEU A 15 -11.85 -35.44 8.06
CA LEU A 15 -11.38 -34.10 7.75
C LEU A 15 -10.51 -33.62 8.92
N ALA A 16 -9.19 -33.68 8.75
CA ALA A 16 -8.25 -33.16 9.73
C ALA A 16 -8.42 -31.64 9.84
N LEU A 17 -9.09 -31.19 10.91
CA LEU A 17 -9.06 -29.80 11.36
C LEU A 17 -7.61 -29.50 11.78
N VAL A 18 -6.81 -28.99 10.85
CA VAL A 18 -5.55 -28.33 11.21
C VAL A 18 -5.94 -27.02 11.90
N PRO A 19 -5.62 -26.82 13.18
CA PRO A 19 -5.86 -25.53 13.81
C PRO A 19 -5.05 -24.48 13.06
N ALA A 20 -5.74 -23.50 12.48
CA ALA A 20 -5.08 -22.31 11.96
C ALA A 20 -4.42 -21.61 13.15
N THR A 21 -3.10 -21.73 13.26
CA THR A 21 -2.32 -20.89 14.16
C THR A 21 -2.45 -19.47 13.63
N VAL A 22 -3.36 -18.69 14.22
CA VAL A 22 -3.43 -17.26 14.01
C VAL A 22 -2.15 -16.71 14.61
N ASN A 23 -1.14 -16.51 13.76
CA ASN A 23 0.08 -15.85 14.15
C ASN A 23 -0.30 -14.38 14.36
N ALA A 24 -0.64 -14.02 15.60
CA ALA A 24 -0.90 -12.64 15.96
C ALA A 24 0.37 -11.83 15.64
N GLN A 25 0.33 -11.04 14.57
CA GLN A 25 1.39 -10.07 14.33
C GLN A 25 1.37 -9.06 15.50
N PRO A 26 2.54 -8.57 15.93
CA PRO A 26 2.59 -7.60 17.01
C PRO A 26 1.82 -6.35 16.59
N ASP A 27 0.92 -5.91 17.45
CA ASP A 27 0.23 -4.62 17.34
C ASP A 27 1.24 -3.50 17.09
N LEU A 28 0.80 -2.42 16.44
CA LEU A 28 1.62 -1.22 16.34
C LEU A 28 1.94 -0.74 17.77
N PRO A 29 3.23 -0.58 18.14
CA PRO A 29 3.57 -0.14 19.49
C PRO A 29 2.97 1.25 19.70
N LEU A 30 2.11 1.43 20.71
CA LEU A 30 1.48 2.73 20.94
C LEU A 30 2.56 3.84 21.06
N PRO A 31 2.36 5.01 20.42
CA PRO A 31 3.26 6.14 20.61
C PRO A 31 3.39 6.46 22.10
N SER A 32 4.61 6.60 22.56
CA SER A 32 4.93 6.90 23.95
C SER A 32 4.91 8.41 24.22
N ALA A 33 4.71 8.80 25.49
CA ALA A 33 4.77 10.21 25.89
C ALA A 33 6.17 10.78 25.59
N GLY A 34 6.24 11.74 24.66
CA GLY A 34 7.50 12.33 24.17
C GLY A 34 7.84 11.95 22.72
N ASP A 35 7.09 11.03 22.11
CA ASP A 35 7.24 10.75 20.68
C ASP A 35 6.70 11.91 19.83
N PRO A 36 7.36 12.22 18.71
CA PRO A 36 6.93 13.32 17.86
C PRO A 36 5.58 12.95 17.23
N SER A 37 4.63 13.87 17.31
CA SER A 37 3.34 13.73 16.62
C SER A 37 3.54 13.98 15.14
N CYS A 38 3.04 13.08 14.30
CA CYS A 38 3.08 13.23 12.84
C CYS A 38 2.36 14.51 12.35
N PHE A 39 1.49 15.11 13.17
CA PHE A 39 0.86 16.41 12.89
C PHE A 39 1.82 17.61 13.02
N LEU A 40 2.97 17.45 13.69
CA LEU A 40 3.98 18.52 13.78
C LEU A 40 4.56 18.88 12.40
N GLY A 41 4.50 17.96 11.43
CA GLY A 41 4.89 18.22 10.04
C GLY A 41 4.01 19.27 9.34
N LEU A 42 2.81 19.55 9.85
CA LEU A 42 1.91 20.59 9.31
C LEU A 42 2.30 22.00 9.74
N THR A 43 2.99 22.15 10.86
CA THR A 43 3.30 23.46 11.47
C THR A 43 4.71 23.94 11.14
N TYR A 44 5.53 23.12 10.47
CA TYR A 44 6.90 23.49 10.17
C TYR A 44 6.96 24.47 8.98
N PRO A 45 7.59 25.65 9.14
CA PRO A 45 7.58 26.67 8.11
C PRO A 45 8.32 26.19 6.84
N GLY A 46 7.65 26.29 5.70
CA GLY A 46 8.24 26.12 4.37
C GLY A 46 7.82 24.87 3.61
N MET A 47 7.24 23.84 4.25
CA MET A 47 6.61 22.70 3.56
C MET A 47 5.48 22.10 4.40
N SER A 48 4.24 22.24 3.93
CA SER A 48 3.07 21.57 4.51
C SER A 48 2.85 20.25 3.78
N MET A 49 2.88 19.14 4.50
CA MET A 49 2.46 17.85 3.97
C MET A 49 0.94 17.83 3.97
N ASN A 50 0.30 17.89 2.80
CA ASN A 50 -1.15 17.88 2.71
C ASN A 50 -1.69 16.44 2.71
N PHE A 51 -1.78 15.85 3.90
CA PHE A 51 -2.35 14.52 4.14
C PHE A 51 -3.73 14.63 4.80
N ASP A 52 -4.59 13.65 4.58
CA ASP A 52 -5.91 13.58 5.21
C ASP A 52 -5.81 13.08 6.65
N TRP A 53 -4.87 12.15 6.91
CA TRP A 53 -4.61 11.65 8.24
C TRP A 53 -3.15 11.18 8.41
N CYS A 54 -2.68 11.07 9.64
CA CYS A 54 -1.38 10.48 9.93
C CYS A 54 -1.36 9.72 11.25
N TRP A 55 -0.42 8.80 11.38
CA TRP A 55 -0.13 8.11 12.63
C TRP A 55 1.37 7.97 12.87
N GLY A 56 1.70 7.84 14.15
CA GLY A 56 3.07 7.75 14.65
C GLY A 56 3.45 9.00 15.44
N SER A 57 4.71 9.14 15.81
CA SER A 57 5.83 8.27 15.43
C SER A 57 5.92 6.94 16.21
N TYR A 58 6.02 5.84 15.48
CA TYR A 58 6.18 4.48 15.98
C TYR A 58 7.64 4.08 16.10
N ALA A 59 7.99 3.31 17.12
CA ALA A 59 9.30 2.70 17.26
C ALA A 59 9.52 1.58 16.23
N GLY A 60 10.75 1.47 15.70
CA GLY A 60 11.18 0.37 14.86
C GLY A 60 11.12 0.65 13.36
N ASN A 61 10.77 -0.37 12.58
CA ASN A 61 10.72 -0.32 11.13
C ASN A 61 9.33 -0.74 10.63
N ASN A 62 8.71 0.09 9.78
CA ASN A 62 7.38 -0.16 9.24
C ASN A 62 7.28 -1.52 8.52
N THR A 63 8.36 -2.01 7.91
CA THR A 63 8.36 -3.31 7.22
C THR A 63 8.17 -4.50 8.17
N GLN A 64 8.44 -4.34 9.46
CA GLN A 64 8.24 -5.37 10.49
C GLN A 64 6.81 -5.38 11.03
N HIS A 65 6.03 -4.32 10.78
CA HIS A 65 4.67 -4.13 11.26
C HIS A 65 3.63 -4.13 10.14
N LEU A 66 3.93 -4.75 9.00
CA LEU A 66 3.13 -4.65 7.78
C LEU A 66 1.64 -5.02 8.02
N SER A 67 1.32 -6.17 8.62
CA SER A 67 -0.08 -6.53 8.84
C SER A 67 -0.82 -5.55 9.76
N ALA A 68 -0.13 -4.98 10.75
CA ALA A 68 -0.75 -4.03 11.67
C ALA A 68 -1.02 -2.69 10.97
N ILE A 69 -0.10 -2.23 10.11
CA ILE A 69 -0.28 -1.04 9.26
C ILE A 69 -1.44 -1.25 8.28
N LEU A 70 -1.48 -2.39 7.59
CA LEU A 70 -2.57 -2.70 6.66
C LEU A 70 -3.92 -2.82 7.40
N GLY A 71 -3.91 -3.38 8.61
CA GLY A 71 -5.07 -3.42 9.50
C GLY A 71 -5.58 -2.03 9.84
N GLU A 72 -4.69 -1.13 10.28
CA GLU A 72 -5.03 0.26 10.60
C GLU A 72 -5.57 0.98 9.37
N LEU A 73 -4.90 0.92 8.22
CA LEU A 73 -5.37 1.56 6.98
C LEU A 73 -6.78 1.09 6.58
N ASN A 74 -7.08 -0.20 6.74
CA ASN A 74 -8.39 -0.76 6.48
C ASN A 74 -9.48 -0.30 7.48
N THR A 75 -9.11 0.22 8.66
CA THR A 75 -10.09 0.84 9.57
C THR A 75 -10.53 2.24 9.11
N PHE A 76 -9.64 2.98 8.44
CA PHE A 76 -9.92 4.36 7.99
C PHE A 76 -10.60 4.40 6.63
N ASP A 77 -10.11 3.58 5.71
CA ASP A 77 -10.68 3.45 4.39
C ASP A 77 -10.80 1.95 4.06
N PRO A 78 -11.98 1.36 4.34
CA PRO A 78 -12.21 -0.06 4.14
C PRO A 78 -11.89 -0.48 2.71
N GLY A 79 -10.90 -1.36 2.56
CA GLY A 79 -10.36 -1.72 1.27
C GLY A 79 -9.29 -2.79 1.35
N THR A 80 -8.91 -3.35 0.20
CA THR A 80 -7.76 -4.27 0.13
C THR A 80 -6.49 -3.46 0.01
N TRP A 81 -5.90 -3.10 1.15
CA TRP A 81 -4.63 -2.40 1.20
C TRP A 81 -3.46 -3.33 0.93
N THR A 82 -2.49 -2.84 0.14
CA THR A 82 -1.24 -3.54 -0.11
C THR A 82 -0.05 -2.58 -0.02
N ALA A 83 1.09 -3.09 0.44
CA ALA A 83 2.37 -2.39 0.26
C ALA A 83 2.85 -2.63 -1.17
N LEU A 84 3.03 -1.55 -1.92
CA LEU A 84 3.52 -1.60 -3.29
C LEU A 84 5.03 -1.74 -3.32
N GLU A 85 5.72 -0.89 -2.54
CA GLU A 85 7.18 -0.85 -2.56
C GLU A 85 7.76 -0.15 -1.33
N THR A 86 8.92 -0.61 -0.86
CA THR A 86 9.80 0.09 0.08
C THR A 86 11.13 0.40 -0.61
N VAL A 87 11.54 1.67 -0.63
CA VAL A 87 12.82 2.10 -1.22
C VAL A 87 13.66 2.83 -0.19
N ASN A 88 14.93 2.41 -0.08
CA ASN A 88 15.93 3.05 0.77
C ASN A 88 16.42 4.37 0.14
N VAL A 89 16.96 5.23 0.99
CA VAL A 89 17.59 6.48 0.60
C VAL A 89 18.60 6.29 -0.54
N GLY A 90 18.55 7.18 -1.53
CA GLY A 90 19.40 7.14 -2.72
C GLY A 90 19.00 6.05 -3.73
N GLY A 91 18.02 5.21 -3.40
CA GLY A 91 17.48 4.19 -4.27
C GLY A 91 16.38 4.71 -5.20
N THR A 92 16.14 3.92 -6.23
CA THR A 92 14.98 3.99 -7.13
C THR A 92 14.27 2.64 -7.11
N GLY A 93 13.02 2.64 -7.55
CA GLY A 93 12.14 1.48 -7.52
C GLY A 93 11.15 1.46 -8.69
N ALA A 94 10.30 0.45 -8.71
CA ALA A 94 9.22 0.33 -9.68
C ALA A 94 8.17 1.44 -9.52
N TYR A 95 7.98 1.92 -8.28
CA TYR A 95 7.06 3.00 -7.96
C TYR A 95 7.80 4.27 -7.56
N PHE A 96 8.85 4.21 -6.73
CA PHE A 96 9.59 5.42 -6.36
C PHE A 96 10.64 5.79 -7.41
N SER A 97 10.56 7.00 -7.96
CA SER A 97 11.61 7.49 -8.86
C SER A 97 12.84 7.98 -8.10
N GLN A 98 12.68 8.43 -6.85
CA GLN A 98 13.78 8.75 -5.94
C GLN A 98 13.28 8.86 -4.49
N VAL A 99 14.07 8.33 -3.54
CA VAL A 99 13.92 8.61 -2.10
C VAL A 99 15.12 9.43 -1.62
N PRO A 100 14.96 10.75 -1.35
CA PRO A 100 16.08 11.61 -0.98
C PRO A 100 16.49 11.42 0.49
N GLY A 101 17.79 11.52 0.75
CA GLY A 101 18.38 11.42 2.09
C GLY A 101 18.36 12.75 2.82
N ALA A 102 17.18 13.33 2.99
CA ALA A 102 17.01 14.67 3.54
C ALA A 102 16.02 14.67 4.71
N VAL A 103 16.06 15.73 5.51
CA VAL A 103 15.07 15.99 6.57
C VAL A 103 13.76 16.55 6.00
N GLN A 104 13.80 17.04 4.77
CA GLN A 104 12.67 17.62 4.07
C GLN A 104 12.91 17.54 2.56
N GLY A 105 11.86 17.42 1.76
CA GLY A 105 11.95 17.47 0.30
C GLY A 105 10.64 17.07 -0.37
N THR A 106 10.73 16.54 -1.58
CA THR A 106 9.59 15.98 -2.32
C THR A 106 9.87 14.52 -2.64
N LEU A 107 8.94 13.64 -2.27
CA LEU A 107 8.91 12.26 -2.76
C LEU A 107 8.26 12.24 -4.13
N MET A 108 8.89 11.54 -5.05
CA MET A 108 8.43 11.36 -6.43
C MET A 108 8.16 9.88 -6.67
N PHE A 109 6.99 9.56 -7.20
CA PHE A 109 6.56 8.18 -7.41
C PHE A 109 5.58 8.07 -8.60
N SER A 110 5.33 6.84 -9.06
CA SER A 110 4.38 6.56 -10.13
C SER A 110 2.99 7.11 -9.77
N PRO A 111 2.27 7.72 -10.72
CA PRO A 111 1.00 8.39 -10.42
C PRO A 111 -0.02 7.47 -9.72
N MET A 112 -0.52 7.92 -8.57
CA MET A 112 -1.50 7.23 -7.75
C MET A 112 -2.89 7.82 -7.98
N VAL A 113 -3.85 6.96 -8.30
CA VAL A 113 -5.27 7.31 -8.43
C VAL A 113 -6.01 6.66 -7.27
N GLY A 114 -6.86 7.43 -6.59
CA GLY A 114 -7.57 6.98 -5.39
C GLY A 114 -6.67 6.90 -4.15
N PRO A 115 -7.17 6.29 -3.07
CA PRO A 115 -6.54 6.33 -1.76
C PRO A 115 -5.17 5.64 -1.74
N PHE A 116 -4.20 6.33 -1.13
CA PHE A 116 -2.85 5.82 -0.94
C PHE A 116 -2.28 6.26 0.40
N ALA A 117 -1.25 5.58 0.87
CA ALA A 117 -0.54 5.97 2.08
C ALA A 117 0.96 5.87 1.87
N ILE A 118 1.71 6.69 2.60
CA ILE A 118 3.17 6.69 2.56
C ILE A 118 3.69 6.56 3.99
N ALA A 119 4.53 5.55 4.26
CA ALA A 119 5.31 5.51 5.49
C ALA A 119 6.68 6.15 5.25
N LEU A 120 7.04 7.08 6.13
CA LEU A 120 8.37 7.69 6.20
C LEU A 120 9.09 7.14 7.41
N LYS A 121 10.32 6.67 7.22
CA LYS A 121 11.16 6.19 8.32
C LYS A 121 12.45 6.99 8.41
N GLY A 122 12.74 7.48 9.60
CA GLY A 122 14.01 8.12 9.96
C GLY A 122 14.53 7.58 11.28
N SER A 123 15.82 7.24 11.34
CA SER A 123 16.43 6.62 12.52
C SER A 123 15.64 5.38 12.98
N GLN A 124 15.30 5.27 14.26
CA GLN A 124 14.56 4.14 14.86
C GLN A 124 13.04 4.36 14.87
N ARG A 125 12.54 5.24 13.99
CA ARG A 125 11.19 5.76 14.08
C ARG A 125 10.53 5.86 12.71
N PHE A 126 9.22 5.66 12.65
CA PHE A 126 8.44 5.83 11.43
C PHE A 126 7.05 6.39 11.70
N SER A 127 6.50 7.10 10.72
CA SER A 127 5.12 7.57 10.70
C SER A 127 4.53 7.28 9.32
N PHE A 128 3.22 7.11 9.24
CA PHE A 128 2.54 6.97 7.96
C PHE A 128 1.48 8.05 7.76
N PHE A 129 1.33 8.45 6.51
CA PHE A 129 0.51 9.56 6.05
C PHE A 129 -0.47 9.02 5.03
N TYR A 130 -1.76 9.19 5.32
CA TYR A 130 -2.86 8.75 4.49
C TYR A 130 -3.37 9.90 3.63
N TYR A 131 -3.63 9.57 2.37
CA TYR A 131 -4.15 10.46 1.34
C TYR A 131 -5.37 9.80 0.73
N ALA A 132 -6.55 10.32 1.02
CA ALA A 132 -7.82 9.82 0.48
C ALA A 132 -7.92 10.04 -1.03
N ASN A 133 -7.29 11.13 -1.54
CA ASN A 133 -7.21 11.46 -2.96
C ASN A 133 -8.57 11.36 -3.68
N THR A 134 -9.62 11.90 -3.07
CA THR A 134 -11.01 11.78 -3.52
C THR A 134 -11.33 12.58 -4.79
N GLY A 135 -10.44 13.47 -5.22
CA GLY A 135 -10.61 14.29 -6.42
C GLY A 135 -10.40 13.55 -7.74
N GLY A 136 -9.96 12.28 -7.72
CA GLY A 136 -9.75 11.44 -8.91
C GLY A 136 -8.52 11.82 -9.76
N GLY A 137 -7.82 12.90 -9.41
CA GLY A 137 -6.57 13.29 -10.03
C GLY A 137 -5.44 12.33 -9.66
N ALA A 138 -4.54 12.06 -10.60
CA ALA A 138 -3.36 11.26 -10.31
C ALA A 138 -2.32 12.09 -9.54
N VAL A 139 -1.85 11.59 -8.41
CA VAL A 139 -0.81 12.22 -7.58
C VAL A 139 0.49 11.46 -7.76
N SER A 140 1.54 12.13 -8.24
CA SER A 140 2.87 11.53 -8.48
C SER A 140 3.96 12.10 -7.58
N SER A 141 3.60 13.00 -6.67
CA SER A 141 4.55 13.59 -5.74
C SER A 141 3.89 14.07 -4.47
N VAL A 142 4.60 13.97 -3.35
CA VAL A 142 4.20 14.62 -2.09
C VAL A 142 5.40 15.32 -1.46
N PRO A 143 5.24 16.54 -0.92
CA PRO A 143 6.24 17.11 -0.04
C PRO A 143 6.32 16.26 1.23
N PHE A 144 7.53 16.14 1.79
CA PHE A 144 7.74 15.46 3.06
C PHE A 144 8.59 16.31 4.02
N ASN A 145 8.37 16.08 5.31
CA ASN A 145 9.17 16.62 6.40
C ASN A 145 9.32 15.56 7.49
N MET A 146 10.52 15.41 8.03
CA MET A 146 10.83 14.47 9.11
C MET A 146 10.47 15.00 10.50
N ALA A 147 10.00 16.26 10.60
CA ALA A 147 9.33 16.81 11.77
C ALA A 147 8.02 16.05 12.00
N GLY A 148 7.87 15.41 13.16
CA GLY A 148 6.74 14.51 13.42
C GLY A 148 6.99 13.04 13.05
N VAL A 149 8.12 12.73 12.43
CA VAL A 149 8.49 11.35 12.04
C VAL A 149 9.64 10.83 12.88
N SER A 150 10.72 11.62 12.97
CA SER A 150 11.94 11.21 13.66
C SER A 150 12.15 11.97 14.96
N ILE A 151 12.72 11.30 15.96
CA ILE A 151 13.20 11.96 17.17
C ILE A 151 14.49 12.71 16.81
N PRO A 152 14.67 13.98 17.19
CA PRO A 152 15.94 14.69 17.00
C PRO A 152 17.12 13.95 17.65
N ASN A 153 18.30 14.02 17.04
CA ASN A 153 19.53 13.51 17.65
C ASN A 153 19.93 14.34 18.89
N PRO A 154 20.93 13.91 19.70
CA PRO A 154 21.35 14.66 20.89
C PRO A 154 21.82 16.10 20.62
N ALA A 155 22.16 16.42 19.37
CA ALA A 155 22.51 17.78 18.93
C ALA A 155 21.29 18.62 18.51
N GLY A 156 20.06 18.12 18.71
CA GLY A 156 18.81 18.80 18.39
C GLY A 156 18.42 18.77 16.90
N ASN A 157 19.17 18.05 16.05
CA ASN A 157 18.89 17.99 14.62
C ASN A 157 17.95 16.82 14.29
N LEU A 158 16.98 17.06 13.40
CA LEU A 158 16.13 15.99 12.87
C LEU A 158 16.95 14.94 12.12
N ASN A 159 16.53 13.67 12.22
CA ASN A 159 17.14 12.62 11.43
C ASN A 159 16.57 12.62 10.01
N ALA A 160 17.44 12.44 9.02
CA ALA A 160 17.03 12.35 7.63
C ALA A 160 16.17 11.11 7.35
N LEU A 161 15.40 11.19 6.27
CA LEU A 161 14.68 10.06 5.70
C LEU A 161 15.66 8.94 5.33
N SER A 162 15.40 7.74 5.85
CA SER A 162 16.20 6.53 5.59
C SER A 162 15.56 5.62 4.54
N HIS A 163 14.23 5.53 4.54
CA HIS A 163 13.46 4.86 3.51
C HIS A 163 12.00 5.32 3.53
N ALA A 164 11.33 5.15 2.40
CA ALA A 164 9.90 5.39 2.24
C ALA A 164 9.20 4.11 1.78
N THR A 165 7.95 3.92 2.18
CA THR A 165 7.10 2.81 1.71
C THR A 165 5.79 3.36 1.19
N LEU A 166 5.39 2.91 0.00
CA LEU A 166 4.13 3.30 -0.64
C LEU A 166 3.11 2.17 -0.47
N TYR A 167 1.89 2.55 -0.09
CA TYR A 167 0.74 1.66 0.05
C TYR A 167 -0.41 2.20 -0.80
N SER A 168 -1.28 1.30 -1.25
CA SER A 168 -2.46 1.67 -2.04
C SER A 168 -3.67 0.84 -1.63
N ALA A 169 -4.83 1.49 -1.66
CA ALA A 169 -6.12 0.82 -1.56
C ALA A 169 -6.50 0.26 -2.94
N GLY A 170 -6.56 -1.07 -3.05
CA GLY A 170 -6.89 -1.77 -4.28
C GLY A 170 -5.67 -2.23 -5.08
N SER A 171 -5.92 -3.06 -6.10
CA SER A 171 -4.88 -3.36 -7.08
C SER A 171 -4.64 -2.10 -7.91
N VAL A 172 -3.46 -1.51 -7.82
CA VAL A 172 -2.95 -0.64 -8.89
C VAL A 172 -2.86 -1.54 -10.10
N VAL A 173 -3.94 -1.64 -10.88
CA VAL A 173 -3.93 -2.36 -12.14
C VAL A 173 -3.17 -1.44 -13.09
N PRO A 174 -1.95 -1.79 -13.54
CA PRO A 174 -1.47 -1.17 -14.74
C PRO A 174 -2.49 -1.58 -15.80
N GLU A 175 -3.20 -0.63 -16.40
CA GLU A 175 -4.11 -0.92 -17.49
C GLU A 175 -3.47 -1.03 -18.91
N PRO A 176 -2.24 -1.57 -19.15
CA PRO A 176 -1.85 -1.86 -20.53
C PRO A 176 -2.77 -2.88 -21.22
N SER A 177 -3.34 -3.85 -20.50
CA SER A 177 -4.08 -4.94 -21.14
C SER A 177 -5.52 -4.61 -21.50
N THR A 178 -6.22 -3.77 -20.72
CA THR A 178 -7.63 -3.44 -20.97
C THR A 178 -7.78 -2.66 -22.27
N VAL A 179 -6.88 -1.73 -22.55
CA VAL A 179 -6.86 -0.94 -23.80
C VAL A 179 -6.51 -1.83 -24.99
N ILE A 180 -5.57 -2.77 -24.84
CA ILE A 180 -5.21 -3.73 -25.89
C ILE A 180 -6.38 -4.69 -26.16
N LEU A 181 -7.05 -5.19 -25.13
CA LEU A 181 -8.18 -6.11 -25.29
C LEU A 181 -9.40 -5.40 -25.90
N LEU A 182 -9.68 -4.17 -25.47
CA LEU A 182 -10.73 -3.33 -26.04
C LEU A 182 -10.42 -2.98 -27.51
N GLY A 183 -9.17 -2.62 -27.80
CA GLY A 183 -8.70 -2.30 -29.15
C GLY A 183 -8.76 -3.51 -30.09
N THR A 184 -8.32 -4.68 -29.65
CA THR A 184 -8.39 -5.92 -30.44
C THR A 184 -9.83 -6.41 -30.61
N GLY A 185 -10.69 -6.26 -29.60
CA GLY A 185 -12.12 -6.55 -29.69
C GLY A 185 -12.84 -5.68 -30.73
N LEU A 186 -12.58 -4.37 -30.71
CA LEU A 186 -13.14 -3.44 -31.71
C LEU A 186 -12.64 -3.74 -33.13
N LEU A 187 -11.34 -3.98 -33.31
CA LEU A 187 -10.78 -4.36 -34.61
C LEU A 187 -11.39 -5.67 -35.15
N GLY A 188 -11.64 -6.64 -34.27
CA GLY A 188 -12.33 -7.88 -34.63
C GLY A 188 -13.75 -7.63 -35.15
N LEU A 189 -14.52 -6.75 -34.49
CA LEU A 189 -15.88 -6.39 -34.93
C LEU A 189 -15.89 -5.69 -36.29
N PHE A 190 -14.97 -4.74 -36.52
CA PHE A 190 -14.82 -4.08 -37.82
C PHE A 190 -14.47 -5.09 -38.94
N GLY A 191 -13.59 -6.05 -38.66
CA GLY A 191 -13.22 -7.10 -39.61
C GLY A 191 -14.40 -8.02 -39.99
N VAL A 192 -15.24 -8.39 -39.02
CA VAL A 192 -16.44 -9.21 -39.26
C VAL A 192 -17.48 -8.45 -40.09
N GLU A 193 -17.75 -7.20 -39.76
CA GLU A 193 -18.72 -6.37 -40.50
C GLU A 193 -18.25 -6.11 -41.94
N TYR A 194 -16.96 -5.84 -42.14
CA TYR A 194 -16.37 -5.68 -43.47
C TYR A 194 -16.57 -6.93 -44.34
N ARG A 195 -16.32 -8.13 -43.77
CA ARG A 195 -16.55 -9.39 -44.48
C ARG A 195 -18.03 -9.62 -44.82
N ARG A 196 -18.97 -9.21 -43.96
CA ARG A 196 -20.41 -9.33 -44.24
C ARG A 196 -20.85 -8.42 -45.38
N ARG A 197 -20.32 -7.20 -45.45
CA ARG A 197 -20.63 -6.26 -46.55
C ARG A 197 -20.10 -6.74 -47.89
N LYS A 198 -18.90 -7.32 -47.94
CA LYS A 198 -18.34 -7.91 -49.17
C LYS A 198 -19.11 -9.12 -49.72
N LYS A 199 -19.91 -9.81 -48.91
CA LYS A 199 -20.76 -10.92 -49.38
C LYS A 199 -22.13 -10.47 -49.88
N LYS A 200 -22.50 -9.21 -49.65
CA LYS A 200 -23.79 -8.63 -50.06
C LYS A 200 -23.68 -7.70 -51.27
N ALA A 201 -22.46 -7.36 -51.69
CA ALA A 201 -22.14 -6.68 -52.94
C ALA A 201 -21.63 -7.72 -53.94
#